data_AF-A0A842P0W9-F1
#
_entry.id   AF-A0A842P0W9-F1
#
_cell.length_a   1.000
_cell.length_b   1.000
_cell.length_c   1.000
_cell.angle_alpha   90.00
_cell.angle_beta   90.00
_cell.angle_gamma   90.00
#
_symmetry.space_group_name_H-M   'P 1'
#
loop_
_entity.id
_entity.type
_entity.pdbx_description
1 polymer ?
#
loop_
_entity_poly.entity_id
_entity_poly.type
_entity_poly.pdbx_seq_one_letter_code
_entity_poly.pdbx_strand_id
1 'polypeptide(L)'
;MSTTSLRRDHELIEKVIKAMESTIQLLNDDKQIPESILLPVIDFSKNFTDVCHHSKEEKSLFPALEKAGLPTNMGPIAMMLIDHQRSREIGAQMEESAKEYLLSGDSTKLISDMQEYTEHITEHLWKENNKLFMMAEARLQYVSEKVDNELSEIEKSKLNELGKTREHYEQLAENLTKDVSQQGN
;
A
#
# COMPACT_ATOMS: atom_id res chain seq x y z
N MET A 1 18.09 -10.91 -2.15
CA MET A 1 17.56 -10.99 -0.76
C MET A 1 16.06 -10.98 -0.93
N SER A 2 15.38 -11.96 -0.34
CA SER A 2 13.97 -12.28 -0.64
C SER A 2 12.98 -11.12 -0.43
N THR A 3 13.39 -10.04 0.24
CA THR A 3 12.52 -8.90 0.58
C THR A 3 12.92 -7.58 -0.09
N THR A 4 13.99 -7.53 -0.90
CA THR A 4 14.45 -6.26 -1.50
C THR A 4 13.40 -5.60 -2.38
N SER A 5 12.68 -6.38 -3.20
CA SER A 5 11.61 -5.84 -4.06
C SER A 5 10.45 -5.26 -3.23
N LEU A 6 10.02 -5.96 -2.18
CA LEU A 6 8.95 -5.51 -1.29
C LEU A 6 9.32 -4.23 -0.53
N ARG A 7 10.57 -4.11 -0.07
CA ARG A 7 11.05 -2.86 0.56
C ARG A 7 11.02 -1.66 -0.39
N ARG A 8 11.27 -1.87 -1.69
CA ARG A 8 11.11 -0.81 -2.70
C ARG A 8 9.65 -0.42 -2.92
N ASP A 9 8.72 -1.35 -2.72
CA ASP A 9 7.30 -1.01 -2.73
C ASP A 9 6.96 -0.17 -1.50
N HIS A 10 7.50 -0.50 -0.33
CA HIS A 10 7.29 0.27 0.90
C HIS A 10 7.77 1.72 0.72
N GLU A 11 8.91 1.94 0.04
CA GLU A 11 9.39 3.29 -0.27
C GLU A 11 8.37 4.10 -1.09
N LEU A 12 7.63 3.47 -2.01
CA LEU A 12 6.59 4.13 -2.78
C LEU A 12 5.31 4.34 -1.95
N ILE A 13 4.91 3.33 -1.17
CA ILE A 13 3.74 3.43 -0.29
C ILE A 13 3.95 4.54 0.75
N GLU A 14 5.10 4.60 1.40
CA GLU A 14 5.43 5.64 2.38
C GLU A 14 5.41 7.06 1.77
N LYS A 15 5.79 7.23 0.49
CA LYS A 15 5.65 8.51 -0.20
C LYS A 15 4.19 8.91 -0.35
N VAL A 16 3.33 7.98 -0.77
CA VAL A 16 1.89 8.24 -0.94
C VAL A 16 1.22 8.50 0.40
N ILE A 17 1.59 7.77 1.46
CA ILE A 17 1.10 8.00 2.83
C ILE A 17 1.43 9.43 3.29
N LYS A 18 2.65 9.93 3.06
CA LYS A 18 2.99 11.33 3.37
C LYS A 18 2.19 12.35 2.56
N ALA A 19 1.91 12.05 1.29
CA ALA A 19 1.04 12.88 0.47
C ALA A 19 -0.40 12.89 1.04
N MET A 20 -0.91 11.74 1.48
CA MET A 20 -2.21 11.62 2.15
C MET A 20 -2.29 12.41 3.44
N GLU A 21 -1.28 12.33 4.31
CA GLU A 21 -1.19 13.12 5.54
C GLU A 21 -1.25 14.64 5.24
N SER A 22 -0.57 15.06 4.18
CA SER A 22 -0.61 16.45 3.73
C SER A 22 -1.98 16.84 3.15
N THR A 23 -2.63 15.94 2.41
CA THR A 23 -4.01 16.12 1.93
C THR A 23 -5.01 16.23 3.09
N ILE A 24 -4.88 15.40 4.12
CA ILE A 24 -5.68 15.45 5.34
C ILE A 24 -5.53 16.82 6.02
N GLN A 25 -4.30 17.33 6.14
CA GLN A 25 -4.06 18.65 6.74
C GLN A 25 -4.77 19.76 5.95
N LEU A 26 -4.64 19.75 4.62
CA LEU A 26 -5.32 20.72 3.76
C LEU A 26 -6.85 20.66 3.90
N LEU A 27 -7.43 19.46 3.94
CA LEU A 27 -8.87 19.29 4.14
C LEU A 27 -9.34 19.80 5.51
N ASN A 28 -8.53 19.62 6.57
CA ASN A 28 -8.80 20.19 7.90
C ASN A 28 -8.70 21.72 7.92
N ASP A 29 -7.90 22.31 7.02
CA ASP A 29 -7.78 23.75 6.83
C ASP A 29 -8.83 24.30 5.82
N ASP A 30 -9.93 23.57 5.62
CA ASP A 30 -11.04 23.88 4.71
C ASP A 30 -10.63 24.06 3.22
N LYS A 31 -9.46 23.53 2.82
CA LYS A 31 -9.04 23.55 1.42
C LYS A 31 -9.76 22.45 0.65
N GLN A 32 -10.26 22.81 -0.53
CA GLN A 32 -10.84 21.86 -1.46
C GLN A 32 -9.73 21.16 -2.24
N ILE A 33 -9.77 19.83 -2.26
CA ILE A 33 -8.83 18.97 -2.97
C ILE A 33 -9.47 18.54 -4.30
N PRO A 34 -8.83 18.81 -5.43
CA PRO A 34 -9.38 18.44 -6.73
C PRO A 34 -9.36 16.91 -6.93
N GLU A 35 -10.30 16.44 -7.74
CA GLU A 35 -10.41 15.05 -8.19
C GLU A 35 -9.07 14.51 -8.75
N SER A 36 -8.31 15.37 -9.44
CA SER A 36 -7.01 15.02 -10.03
C SER A 36 -5.92 14.64 -9.03
N ILE A 37 -6.08 14.99 -7.75
CA ILE A 37 -5.17 14.56 -6.66
C ILE A 37 -5.81 13.40 -5.89
N LEU A 38 -7.11 13.50 -5.59
CA LEU A 38 -7.79 12.55 -4.73
C LEU A 38 -7.92 11.16 -5.37
N LEU A 39 -8.39 11.07 -6.63
CA LEU A 39 -8.59 9.76 -7.25
C LEU A 39 -7.29 8.96 -7.46
N PRO A 40 -6.17 9.56 -7.85
CA PRO A 40 -4.89 8.83 -7.91
C PRO A 40 -4.43 8.28 -6.55
N VAL A 41 -4.68 8.98 -5.44
CA VAL A 41 -4.40 8.47 -4.09
C VAL A 41 -5.21 7.20 -3.79
N ILE A 42 -6.53 7.24 -4.07
CA ILE A 42 -7.42 6.09 -3.88
C ILE A 42 -6.98 4.93 -4.79
N ASP A 43 -6.67 5.22 -6.04
CA ASP A 43 -6.20 4.23 -7.00
C ASP A 43 -4.91 3.54 -6.54
N PHE A 44 -3.91 4.30 -6.11
CA PHE A 44 -2.66 3.75 -5.60
C PHE A 44 -2.91 2.84 -4.39
N SER A 45 -3.71 3.32 -3.44
CA SER A 45 -4.04 2.62 -2.20
C SER A 45 -4.71 1.27 -2.43
N LYS A 46 -5.59 1.18 -3.43
CA LYS A 46 -6.31 -0.05 -3.77
C LYS A 46 -5.53 -0.97 -4.70
N ASN A 47 -4.77 -0.41 -5.63
CA ASN A 47 -4.19 -1.20 -6.72
C ASN A 47 -2.70 -1.47 -6.54
N PHE A 48 -1.90 -0.47 -6.13
CA PHE A 48 -0.48 -0.72 -5.88
C PHE A 48 -0.28 -1.43 -4.53
N THR A 49 -0.83 -0.89 -3.44
CA THR A 49 -0.66 -1.48 -2.10
C THR A 49 -1.25 -2.88 -2.01
N ASP A 50 -2.50 -3.09 -2.46
CA ASP A 50 -3.15 -4.40 -2.33
C ASP A 50 -2.94 -5.32 -3.54
N VAL A 51 -3.39 -4.91 -4.73
CA VAL A 51 -3.35 -5.79 -5.91
C VAL A 51 -1.92 -6.12 -6.36
N CYS A 52 -0.94 -5.25 -6.11
CA CYS A 52 0.47 -5.51 -6.41
C CYS A 52 1.26 -6.00 -5.17
N HIS A 53 1.46 -5.16 -4.15
CA HIS A 53 2.34 -5.45 -3.01
C HIS A 53 1.83 -6.62 -2.15
N HIS A 54 0.61 -6.54 -1.59
CA HIS A 54 0.07 -7.67 -0.80
C HIS A 54 -0.02 -8.96 -1.61
N SER A 55 -0.36 -8.90 -2.91
CA SER A 55 -0.39 -10.10 -3.77
C SER A 55 0.97 -10.78 -3.89
N LYS A 56 2.07 -10.01 -3.94
CA LYS A 56 3.43 -10.58 -3.93
C LYS A 56 3.69 -11.36 -2.64
N GLU A 57 3.23 -10.84 -1.52
CA GLU A 57 3.42 -11.46 -0.22
C GLU A 57 2.54 -12.69 -0.03
N GLU A 58 1.23 -12.55 -0.27
CA GLU A 58 0.24 -13.63 -0.10
C GLU A 58 0.49 -14.82 -1.04
N LYS A 59 1.05 -14.57 -2.24
CA LYS A 59 1.23 -15.61 -3.26
C LYS A 59 2.65 -16.15 -3.41
N SER A 60 3.67 -15.47 -2.86
CA SER A 60 5.06 -15.92 -2.91
C SER A 60 5.70 -15.94 -1.53
N LEU A 61 5.84 -14.78 -0.86
CA LEU A 61 6.60 -14.70 0.39
C LEU A 61 5.99 -15.56 1.51
N PHE A 62 4.69 -15.47 1.76
CA PHE A 62 4.02 -16.20 2.83
C PHE A 62 4.02 -17.71 2.57
N PRO A 63 3.69 -18.21 1.36
CA PRO A 63 3.85 -19.64 1.05
C PRO A 63 5.29 -20.15 1.17
N ALA A 64 6.30 -19.34 0.84
CA ALA A 64 7.70 -19.71 1.02
C ALA A 64 8.08 -19.81 2.51
N LEU A 65 7.63 -18.85 3.32
CA LEU A 65 7.81 -18.87 4.78
C LEU A 65 7.10 -20.06 5.44
N GLU A 66 5.91 -20.43 4.96
CA GLU A 66 5.18 -21.61 5.41
C GLU A 66 5.99 -22.89 5.20
N LYS A 67 6.52 -23.07 3.99
CA LYS A 67 7.40 -24.21 3.68
C LYS A 67 8.68 -24.21 4.52
N ALA A 68 9.14 -23.04 4.96
CA ALA A 68 10.27 -22.87 5.87
C ALA A 68 9.88 -22.96 7.37
N GLY A 69 8.66 -23.43 7.67
CA GLY A 69 8.19 -23.76 9.02
C GLY A 69 7.55 -22.61 9.80
N LEU A 70 7.14 -21.52 9.13
CA LEU A 70 6.38 -20.43 9.76
C LEU A 70 4.89 -20.54 9.38
N PRO A 71 4.00 -20.99 10.28
CA PRO A 71 2.61 -21.27 9.92
C PRO A 71 1.85 -20.03 9.46
N THR A 72 0.88 -20.23 8.55
CA THR A 72 0.02 -19.18 7.97
C THR A 72 -1.24 -18.91 8.79
N ASN A 73 -1.68 -19.86 9.61
CA ASN A 73 -2.91 -19.80 10.40
C ASN A 73 -2.73 -19.24 11.82
N MET A 74 -1.50 -18.92 12.22
CA MET A 74 -1.18 -18.30 13.50
C MET A 74 0.13 -17.51 13.42
N GLY A 75 0.34 -16.61 14.38
CA GLY A 75 1.58 -15.82 14.43
C GLY A 75 1.63 -14.71 13.38
N PRO A 76 2.83 -14.30 12.94
CA PRO A 76 3.00 -13.05 12.20
C PRO A 76 2.35 -13.07 10.80
N ILE A 77 2.36 -14.21 10.08
CA ILE A 77 1.69 -14.29 8.76
C ILE A 77 0.17 -14.14 8.91
N ALA A 78 -0.44 -14.82 9.89
CA ALA A 78 -1.87 -14.70 10.14
C ALA A 78 -2.28 -13.26 10.47
N MET A 79 -1.44 -12.56 11.26
CA MET A 79 -1.66 -11.13 11.55
C MET A 79 -1.57 -10.28 10.27
N MET A 80 -0.61 -10.53 9.38
CA MET A 80 -0.49 -9.75 8.14
C MET A 80 -1.69 -9.99 7.22
N LEU A 81 -2.19 -11.22 7.12
CA LEU A 81 -3.41 -11.51 6.35
C LEU A 81 -4.64 -10.78 6.88
N ILE A 82 -4.75 -10.63 8.21
CA ILE A 82 -5.79 -9.82 8.85
C ILE A 82 -5.58 -8.34 8.50
N ASP A 83 -4.36 -7.84 8.63
CA ASP A 83 -4.03 -6.45 8.29
C ASP A 83 -4.32 -6.15 6.81
N HIS A 84 -3.99 -7.05 5.88
CA HIS A 84 -4.30 -6.90 4.45
C HIS A 84 -5.80 -6.82 4.20
N GLN A 85 -6.58 -7.67 4.89
CA GLN A 85 -8.03 -7.63 4.78
C GLN A 85 -8.59 -6.31 5.31
N ARG A 86 -8.04 -5.80 6.42
CA ARG A 86 -8.43 -4.49 6.95
C ARG A 86 -8.05 -3.36 5.98
N SER A 87 -6.87 -3.41 5.36
CA SER A 87 -6.43 -2.45 4.35
C SER A 87 -7.41 -2.38 3.17
N ARG A 88 -7.93 -3.52 2.71
CA ARG A 88 -8.94 -3.59 1.65
C ARG A 88 -10.27 -2.96 2.05
N GLU A 89 -10.72 -3.19 3.28
CA GLU A 89 -11.95 -2.60 3.82
C GLU A 89 -11.85 -1.08 3.92
N ILE A 90 -10.76 -0.57 4.52
CA ILE A 90 -10.54 0.87 4.64
C ILE A 90 -10.41 1.50 3.25
N GLY A 91 -9.67 0.87 2.33
CA GLY A 91 -9.53 1.35 0.95
C GLY A 91 -10.86 1.45 0.19
N ALA A 92 -11.82 0.56 0.46
CA ALA A 92 -13.17 0.66 -0.11
C ALA A 92 -13.97 1.81 0.51
N GLN A 93 -13.91 1.98 1.84
CA GLN A 93 -14.58 3.08 2.54
C GLN A 93 -14.04 4.44 2.09
N MET A 94 -12.73 4.56 1.92
CA MET A 94 -12.06 5.76 1.45
C MET A 94 -12.47 6.12 0.01
N GLU A 95 -12.70 5.14 -0.86
CA GLU A 95 -13.25 5.39 -2.20
C GLU A 95 -14.68 5.94 -2.13
N GLU A 96 -15.52 5.39 -1.25
CA GLU A 96 -16.91 5.85 -1.07
C GLU A 96 -16.95 7.29 -0.53
N SER A 97 -16.19 7.59 0.52
CA SER A 97 -16.12 8.95 1.06
C SER A 97 -15.48 9.95 0.11
N ALA A 98 -14.52 9.54 -0.72
CA ALA A 98 -13.98 10.39 -1.78
C ALA A 98 -15.06 10.79 -2.80
N LYS A 99 -15.94 9.86 -3.18
CA LYS A 99 -17.07 10.15 -4.09
C LYS A 99 -18.08 11.09 -3.45
N GLU A 100 -18.43 10.86 -2.18
CA GLU A 100 -19.34 11.73 -1.44
C GLU A 100 -18.78 13.15 -1.29
N TYR A 101 -17.49 13.26 -0.96
CA TYR A 101 -16.78 14.52 -0.88
C TYR A 101 -16.80 15.28 -2.21
N LEU A 102 -16.49 14.63 -3.33
CA LEU A 102 -16.49 15.27 -4.65
C LEU A 102 -17.89 15.77 -5.09
N LEU A 103 -18.96 15.17 -4.57
CA LEU A 103 -20.34 15.57 -4.86
C LEU A 103 -20.85 16.68 -3.95
N SER A 104 -20.50 16.64 -2.67
CA SER A 104 -21.11 17.48 -1.62
C SER A 104 -20.19 18.57 -1.08
N GLY A 105 -18.87 18.40 -1.20
CA GLY A 105 -17.85 19.22 -0.57
C GLY A 105 -17.61 18.90 0.91
N ASP A 106 -18.37 17.98 1.53
CA ASP A 106 -18.18 17.56 2.92
C ASP A 106 -17.00 16.58 3.03
N SER A 107 -15.90 17.05 3.64
CA SER A 107 -14.66 16.30 3.80
C SER A 107 -14.62 15.45 5.08
N THR A 108 -15.62 15.54 5.96
CA THR A 108 -15.57 14.96 7.31
C THR A 108 -15.28 13.47 7.29
N LYS A 109 -16.04 12.71 6.48
CA LYS A 109 -15.85 11.26 6.37
C LYS A 109 -14.54 10.91 5.65
N LEU A 110 -14.21 11.66 4.60
CA LEU A 110 -12.99 11.44 3.83
C LEU A 110 -11.74 11.60 4.70
N ILE A 111 -11.68 12.65 5.52
CA ILE A 111 -10.59 12.87 6.47
C ILE A 111 -10.45 11.68 7.40
N SER A 112 -11.55 11.22 8.01
CA SER A 112 -11.54 10.08 8.93
C SER A 112 -11.04 8.79 8.26
N ASP A 113 -11.53 8.46 7.06
CA ASP A 113 -11.13 7.24 6.35
C ASP A 113 -9.66 7.31 5.89
N MET A 114 -9.20 8.48 5.43
CA MET A 114 -7.80 8.69 5.05
C MET A 114 -6.87 8.56 6.25
N GLN A 115 -7.23 9.13 7.41
CA GLN A 115 -6.46 9.01 8.66
C GLN A 115 -6.37 7.55 9.11
N GLU A 116 -7.49 6.82 9.05
CA GLU A 116 -7.48 5.40 9.39
C GLU A 116 -6.56 4.61 8.44
N TYR A 117 -6.60 4.89 7.14
CA TYR A 117 -5.73 4.24 6.17
C TYR A 117 -4.25 4.54 6.44
N THR A 118 -3.90 5.82 6.68
CA THR A 118 -2.51 6.22 6.92
C THR A 118 -1.94 5.58 8.18
N GLU A 119 -2.70 5.57 9.27
CA GLU A 119 -2.30 4.91 10.53
C GLU A 119 -2.12 3.40 10.35
N HIS A 120 -3.13 2.73 9.76
CA HIS A 120 -3.13 1.28 9.57
C HIS A 120 -1.97 0.81 8.69
N ILE A 121 -1.77 1.44 7.52
CA ILE A 121 -0.69 1.06 6.60
C ILE A 121 0.68 1.37 7.21
N THR A 122 0.85 2.50 7.91
CA THR A 122 2.11 2.82 8.57
C THR A 122 2.50 1.77 9.60
N GLU A 123 1.54 1.33 10.43
CA GLU A 123 1.78 0.27 11.41
C GLU A 123 2.06 -1.08 10.73
N HIS A 124 1.29 -1.41 9.69
CA HIS A 124 1.44 -2.63 8.91
C HIS A 124 2.85 -2.73 8.29
N LEU A 125 3.30 -1.70 7.55
CA LEU A 125 4.64 -1.66 6.95
C LEU A 125 5.74 -1.76 8.02
N TRP A 126 5.52 -1.17 9.21
CA TRP A 126 6.47 -1.31 10.31
C TRP A 126 6.60 -2.75 10.79
N LYS A 127 5.48 -3.47 10.97
CA LYS A 127 5.47 -4.90 11.37
C LYS A 127 6.23 -5.74 10.33
N GLU A 128 6.04 -5.48 9.05
CA GLU A 128 6.72 -6.19 7.99
C GLU A 128 8.22 -5.91 7.99
N ASN A 129 8.59 -4.63 7.88
CA ASN A 129 9.98 -4.19 7.79
C ASN A 129 10.83 -4.65 8.99
N ASN A 130 10.25 -4.60 10.20
CA ASN A 130 10.96 -4.79 11.47
C ASN A 130 10.68 -6.13 12.14
N LYS A 131 9.82 -6.99 11.59
CA LYS A 131 9.59 -8.34 12.12
C LYS A 131 9.60 -9.36 10.99
N LEU A 132 8.61 -9.30 10.10
CA LEU A 132 8.39 -10.37 9.14
C LEU A 132 9.54 -10.50 8.13
N PHE A 133 10.02 -9.39 7.59
CA PHE A 133 11.10 -9.41 6.61
C PHE A 133 12.43 -9.88 7.22
N MET A 134 12.70 -9.58 8.49
CA MET A 134 13.86 -10.15 9.18
C MET A 134 13.75 -11.67 9.31
N MET A 135 12.56 -12.20 9.59
CA MET A 135 12.33 -13.65 9.63
C MET A 135 12.48 -14.28 8.25
N ALA A 136 12.03 -13.60 7.19
CA ALA A 136 12.20 -14.04 5.81
C ALA A 136 13.67 -14.12 5.40
N GLU A 137 14.46 -13.07 5.64
CA GLU A 137 15.89 -13.09 5.31
C GLU A 137 16.67 -14.15 6.09
N ALA A 138 16.22 -14.51 7.30
CA ALA A 138 16.84 -15.60 8.06
C ALA A 138 16.46 -17.00 7.54
N ARG A 139 15.23 -17.18 7.05
CA ARG A 139 14.66 -18.49 6.71
C ARG A 139 14.75 -18.85 5.22
N LEU A 140 14.78 -17.87 4.34
CA LEU A 140 14.64 -18.07 2.89
C LEU A 140 15.97 -17.96 2.13
N GLN A 141 17.12 -17.93 2.82
CA GLN A 141 18.44 -17.73 2.21
C GLN A 141 18.73 -18.71 1.06
N TYR A 142 18.33 -19.97 1.20
CA TYR A 142 18.58 -21.01 0.19
C TYR A 142 17.58 -21.01 -0.97
N VAL A 143 16.52 -20.20 -0.90
CA VAL A 143 15.47 -20.11 -1.93
C VAL A 143 15.24 -18.67 -2.41
N SER A 144 16.13 -17.74 -2.05
CA SER A 144 15.90 -16.31 -2.30
C SER A 144 15.73 -15.98 -3.77
N GLU A 145 16.54 -16.57 -4.66
CA GLU A 145 16.43 -16.35 -6.11
C GLU A 145 15.07 -16.80 -6.66
N LYS A 146 14.57 -17.95 -6.19
CA LYS A 146 13.25 -18.45 -6.59
C LYS A 146 12.15 -17.49 -6.13
N VAL A 147 12.20 -17.05 -4.87
CA VAL A 147 11.23 -16.12 -4.30
C VAL A 147 11.28 -14.79 -5.06
N ASP A 148 12.46 -14.24 -5.31
CA ASP A 148 12.67 -12.99 -6.05
C ASP A 148 12.06 -13.05 -7.47
N ASN A 149 12.23 -14.19 -8.17
CA ASN A 149 11.61 -14.43 -9.48
C ASN A 149 10.07 -14.53 -9.38
N GLU A 150 9.54 -15.27 -8.40
CA GLU A 150 8.10 -15.40 -8.19
C GLU A 150 7.44 -14.04 -7.87
N LEU A 151 8.08 -13.22 -7.02
CA LEU A 151 7.63 -11.85 -6.72
C LEU A 151 7.56 -10.99 -7.99
N SER A 152 8.59 -11.08 -8.84
CA SER A 152 8.66 -10.30 -10.09
C SER A 152 7.57 -10.69 -11.09
N GLU A 153 7.30 -12.00 -11.23
CA GLU A 153 6.23 -12.48 -12.11
C GLU A 153 4.83 -12.14 -11.59
N ILE A 154 4.62 -12.18 -10.26
CA ILE A 154 3.35 -11.76 -9.66
C ILE A 154 3.09 -10.28 -9.95
N GLU A 155 4.06 -9.41 -9.68
CA GLU A 155 3.94 -7.97 -9.96
C GLU A 155 3.62 -7.72 -11.44
N LYS A 156 4.37 -8.36 -12.35
CA LYS A 156 4.13 -8.24 -13.79
C LYS A 156 2.71 -8.69 -14.17
N SER A 157 2.25 -9.83 -13.65
CA SER A 157 0.89 -10.32 -13.89
C SER A 157 -0.15 -9.32 -13.40
N LYS A 158 0.02 -8.81 -12.18
CA LYS A 158 -0.94 -7.91 -11.53
C LYS A 158 -1.02 -6.54 -12.16
N LEU A 159 0.13 -5.98 -12.54
CA LEU A 159 0.17 -4.72 -13.28
C LEU A 159 -0.44 -4.88 -14.69
N ASN A 160 -0.19 -6.00 -15.37
CA ASN A 160 -0.82 -6.28 -16.67
C ASN A 160 -2.34 -6.42 -16.57
N GLU A 161 -2.86 -7.10 -15.54
CA GLU A 161 -4.31 -7.21 -15.27
C GLU A 161 -4.95 -5.83 -15.08
N LEU A 162 -4.23 -4.89 -14.46
CA LEU A 162 -4.66 -3.51 -14.25
C LEU A 162 -4.44 -2.60 -15.46
N GLY A 163 -3.75 -3.07 -16.51
CA GLY A 163 -3.35 -2.24 -17.65
C GLY A 163 -2.33 -1.14 -17.27
N LYS A 164 -1.53 -1.37 -16.23
CA LYS A 164 -0.58 -0.41 -15.66
C LYS A 164 0.83 -0.96 -15.65
N THR A 165 1.80 -0.10 -15.36
CA THR A 165 3.22 -0.46 -15.21
C THR A 165 3.73 -0.02 -13.86
N ARG A 166 4.91 -0.52 -13.46
CA ARG A 166 5.57 -0.05 -12.25
C ARG A 166 5.94 1.43 -12.37
N GLU A 167 6.46 1.83 -13.53
CA GLU A 167 6.79 3.22 -13.84
C GLU A 167 5.59 4.16 -13.67
N HIS A 168 4.38 3.72 -14.06
CA HIS A 168 3.16 4.50 -13.83
C HIS A 168 2.96 4.83 -12.35
N TYR A 169 3.11 3.83 -11.46
CA TYR A 169 2.94 4.03 -10.03
C TYR A 169 4.10 4.80 -9.37
N GLU A 170 5.33 4.61 -9.85
CA GLU A 170 6.49 5.39 -9.41
C GLU A 170 6.32 6.87 -9.76
N GLN A 171 5.86 7.19 -10.97
CA GLN A 171 5.55 8.56 -11.39
C GLN A 171 4.36 9.14 -10.62
N LEU A 172 3.32 8.34 -10.38
CA LEU A 172 2.15 8.74 -9.61
C LEU A 172 2.55 9.15 -8.18
N ALA A 173 3.32 8.32 -7.47
CA ALA A 173 3.78 8.62 -6.11
C ALA A 173 4.63 9.90 -6.04
N GLU A 174 5.48 10.12 -7.04
CA GLU A 174 6.31 11.32 -7.15
C GLU A 174 5.50 12.58 -7.45
N ASN A 175 4.51 12.49 -8.34
CA ASN A 175 3.64 13.62 -8.71
C ASN A 175 2.71 14.02 -7.57
N LEU A 176 2.08 13.05 -6.88
CA LEU A 176 1.21 13.32 -5.74
C LEU A 176 1.90 14.17 -4.66
N THR A 177 3.16 13.84 -4.35
CA THR A 177 3.95 14.59 -3.37
C THR A 177 4.13 16.06 -3.79
N LYS A 178 4.35 16.31 -5.08
CA LYS A 178 4.52 17.67 -5.64
C LYS A 178 3.19 18.42 -5.70
N ASP A 179 2.15 17.78 -6.20
CA ASP A 179 0.84 18.38 -6.42
C ASP A 179 0.21 18.82 -5.10
N VAL A 180 0.30 17.99 -4.06
CA VAL A 180 -0.20 18.34 -2.72
C VAL A 180 0.60 19.51 -2.12
N SER A 181 1.93 19.54 -2.31
CA SER A 181 2.77 20.65 -1.85
C SER A 181 2.41 22.00 -2.52
N GLN A 182 1.87 21.97 -3.75
CA GLN A 182 1.43 23.17 -4.46
C GLN A 182 0.07 23.70 -3.97
N GLN A 183 -0.76 22.86 -3.34
CA GLN A 183 -2.05 23.29 -2.77
C GLN A 183 -1.92 24.03 -1.44
N GLY A 184 -0.78 23.86 -0.74
CA GLY A 184 -0.50 24.51 0.54
C GLY A 184 0.13 25.90 0.44
N ASN A 185 0.52 26.34 -0.75
CA ASN A 185 1.06 27.69 -1.02
C ASN A 185 -0.04 28.64 -1.49
#